data_AF-A0A6A6DMZ9-F1
#
_entry.id   AF-A0A6A6DMZ9-F1
#
_cell.length_a   1.000
_cell.length_b   1.000
_cell.length_c   1.000
_cell.angle_alpha   90.00
_cell.angle_beta   90.00
_cell.angle_gamma   90.00
#
_symmetry.space_group_name_H-M   'P 1'
#
loop_
_entity.id
_entity.type
_entity.pdbx_description
1 polymer ?
#
loop_
_entity_poly.entity_id
_entity_poly.type
_entity_poly.pdbx_seq_one_letter_code
_entity_poly.pdbx_strand_id
1 'polypeptide(L)' 'MHQHVSRELHLDPQMLLGVSESGYSNDQIALDYIKHFNKFTKPGLVGEWRLLTYDGHGSHLTHEFITYCFENKI' A
#
# COMPACT_ATOMS: atom_id res chain seq x y z
N MET A 1 -8.40 -14.72 4.22
CA MET A 1 -8.67 -14.13 2.88
C MET A 1 -8.68 -12.61 3.01
N HIS A 2 -7.82 -11.87 2.29
CA HIS A 2 -7.82 -10.39 2.34
C HIS A 2 -8.87 -9.88 1.37
N GLN A 3 -9.92 -9.24 1.89
CA GLN A 3 -10.97 -8.65 1.06
C GLN A 3 -10.77 -7.14 0.95
N HIS A 4 -10.77 -6.65 -0.29
CA HIS A 4 -10.97 -5.24 -0.61
C HIS A 4 -12.46 -4.93 -0.49
N VAL A 5 -12.90 -4.52 0.70
CA VAL A 5 -14.34 -4.40 1.03
C VAL A 5 -14.95 -3.05 0.65
N SER A 6 -14.20 -2.14 0.02
CA SER A 6 -14.70 -0.79 -0.32
C SER A 6 -16.01 -0.81 -1.11
N ARG A 7 -16.18 -1.79 -2.02
CA ARG A 7 -17.41 -1.94 -2.81
C ARG A 7 -18.59 -2.48 -2.00
N GLU A 8 -18.34 -3.44 -1.12
CA GLU A 8 -19.37 -4.07 -0.29
C GLU A 8 -19.94 -3.07 0.74
N LEU A 9 -19.11 -2.13 1.17
CA LEU A 9 -19.46 -1.10 2.15
C LEU A 9 -19.97 0.20 1.53
N HIS A 10 -20.21 0.24 0.21
CA HIS A 10 -20.66 1.44 -0.51
C HIS A 10 -19.73 2.66 -0.31
N LEU A 11 -18.42 2.41 -0.18
CA LEU A 11 -17.39 3.46 -0.08
C LEU A 11 -16.97 3.94 -1.46
N ASP A 12 -16.17 5.01 -1.51
CA ASP A 12 -15.55 5.48 -2.74
C ASP A 12 -14.81 4.32 -3.44
N PRO A 13 -15.07 4.04 -4.73
CA PRO A 13 -14.38 2.99 -5.49
C PRO A 13 -12.86 3.15 -5.56
N GLN A 14 -12.37 4.37 -5.33
CA GLN A 14 -10.95 4.71 -5.28
C GLN A 14 -10.36 4.57 -3.89
N MET A 15 -11.16 4.30 -2.85
CA MET A 15 -10.66 4.03 -1.50
C MET A 15 -10.18 2.58 -1.41
N LEU A 16 -9.01 2.37 -0.80
CA LEU A 16 -8.55 1.05 -0.39
C LEU A 16 -8.90 0.83 1.09
N LEU A 17 -9.70 -0.21 1.37
CA LEU A 17 -9.91 -0.73 2.71
C LEU A 17 -9.51 -2.20 2.73
N GLY A 18 -8.45 -2.50 3.49
CA GLY A 18 -7.92 -3.85 3.66
C GLY A 18 -8.18 -4.34 5.08
N VAL A 19 -8.71 -5.56 5.19
CA VAL A 19 -8.92 -6.24 6.47
C VAL A 19 -8.30 -7.65 6.43
N SER A 20 -7.86 -8.11 7.59
CA SER A 20 -7.43 -9.50 7.81
C SER A 20 -8.35 -10.15 8.84
N GLU A 21 -8.42 -11.48 8.82
CA GLU A 21 -9.20 -12.24 9.81
C GLU A 21 -8.69 -12.00 11.25
N SER A 22 -7.39 -11.71 11.41
CA SER A 22 -6.81 -11.39 12.73
C SER A 22 -7.07 -9.94 13.16
N GLY A 23 -7.54 -9.07 12.27
CA GLY A 23 -7.70 -7.64 12.50
C GLY A 23 -6.38 -6.85 12.50
N TYR A 24 -5.23 -7.49 12.28
CA TYR A 24 -3.92 -6.83 12.22
C TYR A 24 -3.44 -6.63 10.78
N SER A 25 -2.64 -5.58 10.59
CA SER A 25 -1.85 -5.40 9.36
C SER A 25 -0.86 -6.54 9.17
N ASN A 26 -0.61 -6.90 7.91
CA ASN A 26 0.37 -7.91 7.53
C ASN A 26 1.05 -7.55 6.21
N ASP A 27 1.96 -8.41 5.77
CA ASP A 27 2.80 -8.19 4.59
C ASP A 27 1.97 -7.95 3.32
N GLN A 28 0.88 -8.72 3.13
CA GLN A 28 0.01 -8.57 1.96
C GLN A 28 -0.75 -7.24 1.98
N ILE A 29 -1.32 -6.86 3.13
CA ILE A 29 -2.02 -5.57 3.28
C ILE A 29 -1.04 -4.41 3.07
N ALA A 30 0.19 -4.52 3.59
CA ALA A 30 1.23 -3.53 3.34
C ALA A 30 1.56 -3.43 1.84
N LEU A 31 1.70 -4.57 1.16
CA LEU A 31 1.98 -4.60 -0.28
C LEU A 31 0.84 -4.01 -1.13
N ASP A 32 -0.40 -4.31 -0.79
CA ASP A 32 -1.57 -3.74 -1.48
C ASP A 32 -1.66 -2.23 -1.26
N TYR A 33 -1.36 -1.78 -0.03
CA TYR A 33 -1.25 -0.36 0.29
C TYR A 33 -0.19 0.32 -0.58
N ILE A 34 1.03 -0.21 -0.69
CA ILE A 34 2.09 0.50 -1.44
C ILE A 34 1.79 0.57 -2.93
N LYS A 35 1.13 -0.45 -3.49
CA LYS A 35 0.61 -0.43 -4.87
C LYS A 35 -0.42 0.67 -5.06
N HIS A 36 -1.32 0.82 -4.10
CA HIS A 36 -2.31 1.89 -4.09
C HIS A 36 -1.68 3.27 -3.94
N PHE A 37 -0.79 3.46 -2.97
CA PHE A 37 -0.01 4.68 -2.78
C PHE A 37 0.70 5.10 -4.07
N ASN A 38 1.35 4.14 -4.75
CA ASN A 38 2.03 4.41 -6.01
C ASN A 38 1.06 4.96 -7.07
N LYS A 39 -0.09 4.29 -7.28
CA LYS A 39 -1.10 4.67 -8.27
C LYS A 39 -1.57 6.12 -8.09
N PHE A 40 -1.80 6.54 -6.84
CA PHE A 40 -2.37 7.86 -6.54
C PHE A 40 -1.35 8.98 -6.39
N THR A 41 -0.10 8.66 -6.04
CA THR A 41 0.96 9.69 -5.91
C THR A 41 1.76 9.89 -7.18
N LYS A 42 1.84 8.89 -8.08
CA LYS A 42 2.62 8.97 -9.32
C LYS A 42 2.22 10.15 -10.23
N PRO A 43 0.93 10.50 -10.42
CA PRO A 43 0.55 11.65 -11.24
C PRO A 43 1.04 13.00 -10.70
N GLY A 44 1.27 13.10 -9.38
CA GLY A 44 1.73 14.32 -8.72
C GLY A 44 3.24 14.37 -8.48
N LEU A 45 4.01 13.46 -9.10
CA LEU A 45 5.46 13.40 -8.94
C LEU A 45 6.14 14.69 -9.41
N VAL A 46 6.98 15.26 -8.54
CA VAL A 46 7.90 16.34 -8.89
C VAL A 46 9.32 15.78 -8.80
N GLY A 47 10.05 15.78 -9.92
CA GLY A 47 11.36 15.13 -10.01
C GLY A 47 11.26 13.62 -10.31
N GLU A 48 12.25 12.85 -9.87
CA GLU A 48 12.37 11.43 -10.22
C GLU A 48 11.94 10.47 -9.09
N TRP A 49 12.12 10.87 -7.83
CA TRP A 49 11.89 10.04 -6.64
C TRP A 49 10.83 10.65 -5.73
N ARG A 50 10.06 9.79 -5.06
CA ARG A 50 9.22 10.17 -3.91
C ARG A 50 9.95 9.82 -2.61
N LEU A 51 9.45 10.37 -1.51
CA LEU A 51 9.91 10.00 -0.17
C LEU A 51 8.73 9.40 0.58
N LEU A 52 8.93 8.21 1.12
CA LEU A 52 7.97 7.50 1.95
C LEU A 52 8.57 7.24 3.33
N THR A 53 7.92 7.74 4.38
CA THR A 53 8.32 7.54 5.78
C THR A 53 7.38 6.55 6.48
N TYR A 54 7.92 5.50 7.08
CA TYR A 54 7.17 4.45 7.77
C TYR A 54 7.65 4.23 9.19
N ASP A 55 6.81 3.61 10.02
CA ASP A 55 7.27 3.00 11.25
C ASP A 55 8.05 1.70 10.95
N GLY A 56 8.86 1.24 11.90
CA GLY A 56 9.74 0.06 11.71
C GLY A 56 9.02 -1.29 11.78
N HIS A 57 7.72 -1.35 11.47
CA HIS A 57 6.95 -2.60 11.56
C HIS A 57 7.41 -3.61 10.49
N GLY A 58 7.52 -4.89 10.86
CA GLY A 58 8.11 -5.93 10.02
C GLY A 58 7.47 -6.10 8.64
N SER A 59 6.16 -5.82 8.53
CA SER A 59 5.44 -5.89 7.25
C SER A 59 5.90 -4.88 6.19
N HIS A 60 6.56 -3.79 6.62
CA HIS A 60 7.13 -2.78 5.71
C HIS A 60 8.57 -3.09 5.30
N LEU A 61 9.18 -4.10 5.93
CA LEU A 61 10.59 -4.46 5.75
C LEU A 61 10.75 -5.76 4.94
N THR A 62 9.67 -6.25 4.33
CA THR A 62 9.75 -7.42 3.45
C THR A 62 10.50 -7.07 2.16
N HIS A 63 11.21 -8.06 1.60
CA HIS A 63 11.94 -7.88 0.36
C HIS A 63 11.02 -7.41 -0.78
N GLU A 64 9.83 -8.00 -0.91
CA GLU A 64 8.87 -7.64 -1.95
C GLU A 64 8.39 -6.18 -1.84
N PHE A 65 8.10 -5.71 -0.62
CA PHE A 65 7.70 -4.33 -0.38
C PHE A 65 8.82 -3.36 -0.77
N ILE A 66 10.04 -3.63 -0.30
CA ILE A 66 11.21 -2.77 -0.56
C ILE A 66 11.56 -2.75 -2.06
N THR A 67 11.58 -3.91 -2.72
CA THR A 67 11.82 -4.01 -4.17
C THR A 67 10.77 -3.22 -4.94
N TYR A 68 9.49 -3.35 -4.59
CA TYR A 68 8.42 -2.60 -5.25
C TYR A 68 8.62 -1.09 -5.11
N CYS A 69 8.99 -0.59 -3.93
CA CYS A 69 9.30 0.83 -3.72
C CYS A 69 10.44 1.29 -4.64
N PHE A 70 11.55 0.54 -4.65
CA PHE A 70 12.74 0.91 -5.42
C PHE A 70 12.48 0.93 -6.93
N GLU A 71 11.83 -0.11 -7.46
CA GLU A 71 11.47 -0.21 -8.88
C GLU A 71 10.52 0.92 -9.33
N ASN A 72 9.70 1.45 -8.41
CA ASN A 72 8.76 2.52 -8.69
C ASN A 72 9.26 3.91 -8.28
N LYS A 73 10.54 4.04 -7.89
CA LYS A 73 11.14 5.29 -7.43
C LYS A 73 10.32 5.97 -6.31
N ILE A 74 9.94 5.16 -5.31
CA ILE A 74 9.24 5.59 -4.09
C ILE A 74 10.23 5.74 -2.94
#